data_AF-A0A2M8KZI0-F1
#
_entry.id   AF-A0A2M8KZI0-F1
#
_cell.length_a   1.000
_cell.length_b   1.000
_cell.length_c   1.000
_cell.angle_alpha   90.00
_cell.angle_beta   90.00
_cell.angle_gamma   90.00
#
_symmetry.space_group_name_H-M   'P 1'
#
loop_
_entity.id
_entity.type
_entity.pdbx_description
1 polymer ?
#
loop_
_entity_poly.entity_id
_entity_poly.type
_entity_poly.pdbx_seq_one_letter_code
_entity_poly.pdbx_strand_id
1 'polypeptide(L)'
;MSKKSKTINISLPQRLVDEIDKAAEGEYASRSDFIRESIVRKLKNQRIVDEWGDEGNWETVVDFREINPEGVPAEEVLAALRRLDKVDEQNRKTTSKTRP
;
A
#
# COMPACT_ATOMS: atom_id res chain seq x y z
N MET A 1 5.08 17.42 -27.46
CA MET A 1 5.29 17.76 -26.03
C MET A 1 6.78 17.86 -25.75
N SER A 2 7.27 18.98 -25.20
CA SER A 2 8.70 19.20 -24.97
C SER A 2 9.19 18.31 -23.82
N LYS A 3 9.90 17.22 -24.12
CA LYS A 3 10.59 16.40 -23.11
C LYS A 3 11.86 17.13 -22.65
N LYS A 4 11.73 18.07 -21.72
CA LYS A 4 12.89 18.70 -21.06
C LYS A 4 13.46 17.73 -20.03
N SER A 5 14.39 16.86 -20.46
CA SER A 5 15.21 16.07 -19.53
C SER A 5 16.44 16.89 -19.11
N LYS A 6 16.88 16.73 -17.86
CA LYS A 6 18.15 17.24 -17.36
C LYS A 6 18.93 16.08 -16.75
N THR A 7 20.20 15.97 -17.09
CA THR A 7 21.11 14.98 -16.50
C THR A 7 21.62 15.51 -15.16
N ILE A 8 21.64 14.64 -14.16
CA ILE A 8 22.15 14.94 -12.82
C ILE A 8 23.28 13.96 -12.53
N ASN A 9 24.44 14.49 -12.13
CA ASN A 9 25.56 13.68 -11.66
C ASN A 9 25.53 13.64 -10.13
N ILE A 10 25.60 12.44 -9.57
CA ILE A 10 25.57 12.22 -8.12
C ILE A 10 26.70 11.28 -7.72
N SER A 11 27.26 11.50 -6.53
CA SER A 11 28.20 10.58 -5.88
C SER A 11 27.54 9.94 -4.68
N LEU A 12 27.67 8.62 -4.56
CA LEU A 12 27.13 7.83 -3.46
C LEU A 12 28.22 6.93 -2.88
N PRO A 13 28.15 6.54 -1.60
CA PRO A 13 29.06 5.54 -1.03
C PRO A 13 28.95 4.21 -1.78
N GLN A 14 30.07 3.51 -1.96
CA GLN A 14 30.12 2.25 -2.71
C GLN A 14 29.09 1.23 -2.22
N ARG A 15 28.97 1.07 -0.90
CA ARG A 15 28.01 0.14 -0.28
C ARG A 15 26.57 0.40 -0.72
N LEU A 16 26.19 1.67 -0.85
CA LEU A 16 24.84 2.04 -1.27
C LEU A 16 24.62 1.77 -2.76
N VAL A 17 25.66 1.95 -3.59
CA VAL A 17 25.59 1.58 -5.00
C VAL A 17 25.39 0.08 -5.16
N ASP A 18 26.11 -0.72 -4.37
CA ASP A 18 25.98 -2.18 -4.39
C ASP A 18 24.58 -2.65 -3.96
N GLU A 19 23.96 -1.98 -2.97
CA GLU A 19 22.57 -2.25 -2.56
C GLU A 19 21.57 -1.88 -3.65
N ILE A 20 21.76 -0.74 -4.32
CA ILE A 20 20.92 -0.31 -5.44
C ILE A 20 21.00 -1.32 -6.60
N ASP A 21 22.19 -1.84 -6.91
CA ASP A 21 22.36 -2.82 -7.98
C ASP A 21 21.58 -4.11 -7.71
N LYS A 22 21.68 -4.64 -6.48
CA LYS A 22 20.91 -5.82 -6.06
C LYS A 22 19.41 -5.60 -6.15
N ALA A 23 18.92 -4.43 -5.73
CA ALA A 23 17.51 -4.09 -5.80
C ALA A 23 17.04 -3.93 -7.26
N ALA A 24 17.85 -3.31 -8.11
CA ALA A 24 17.56 -3.15 -9.52
C ALA A 24 17.50 -4.49 -10.28
N GLU A 25 18.42 -5.41 -9.98
CA GLU A 25 18.39 -6.78 -10.51
C GLU A 25 17.09 -7.52 -10.13
N GLY A 26 16.63 -7.37 -8.88
CA GLY A 26 15.38 -7.95 -8.40
C GLY A 26 14.13 -7.44 -9.14
N GLU A 27 14.15 -6.18 -9.57
CA GLU A 27 13.07 -5.57 -10.37
C GLU A 27 13.28 -5.67 -11.90
N TYR A 28 14.29 -6.43 -12.36
CA TYR A 28 14.69 -6.53 -13.78
C TYR A 28 14.94 -5.15 -14.43
N ALA A 29 15.45 -4.19 -13.67
CA ALA A 29 15.66 -2.81 -14.08
C ALA A 29 17.15 -2.44 -14.14
N SER A 30 17.50 -1.42 -14.93
CA SER A 30 18.85 -0.85 -14.88
C SER A 30 19.01 0.03 -13.63
N ARG A 31 20.24 0.17 -13.11
CA ARG A 31 20.56 1.09 -12.00
C ARG A 31 19.97 2.49 -12.20
N SER A 32 20.11 3.03 -13.42
CA SER A 32 19.62 4.37 -13.73
C SER A 32 18.10 4.45 -13.74
N ASP A 33 17.42 3.41 -14.25
CA ASP A 33 15.96 3.35 -14.26
C ASP A 33 15.40 3.17 -12.85
N PHE A 34 16.01 2.29 -12.07
CA PHE A 34 15.64 2.05 -10.67
C PHE A 34 15.79 3.32 -9.82
N ILE A 35 16.88 4.08 -9.97
CA ILE A 35 17.07 5.36 -9.27
C ILE A 35 16.01 6.38 -9.70
N ARG A 36 15.75 6.51 -11.01
CA ARG A 36 14.73 7.43 -11.54
C ARG A 36 13.35 7.11 -10.98
N GLU A 37 12.96 5.85 -11.05
CA GLU A 37 11.66 5.36 -10.60
C GLU A 37 11.50 5.54 -9.08
N SER A 38 12.51 5.16 -8.30
CA SER A 38 12.51 5.35 -6.85
C SER A 38 12.31 6.81 -6.43
N ILE A 39 12.97 7.76 -7.12
CA ILE A 39 12.79 9.20 -6.87
C ILE A 39 11.37 9.64 -7.23
N VAL A 40 10.86 9.21 -8.39
CA VAL A 40 9.49 9.54 -8.81
C VAL A 40 8.46 9.02 -7.82
N ARG A 41 8.60 7.76 -7.38
CA ARG A 41 7.73 7.12 -6.37
C ARG A 41 7.75 7.91 -5.05
N LYS A 42 8.96 8.24 -4.56
CA LYS A 42 9.14 9.03 -3.34
C LYS A 42 8.48 10.41 -3.43
N LEU A 43 8.68 11.12 -4.54
CA LEU A 43 8.11 12.48 -4.75
C LEU A 43 6.60 12.47 -4.89
N LYS A 44 6.03 11.40 -5.46
CA LYS A 44 4.59 11.23 -5.59
C LYS A 44 3.92 10.75 -4.31
N ASN A 45 4.66 10.57 -3.20
CA ASN A 45 4.20 9.84 -2.01
C ASN A 45 3.61 8.45 -2.35
N GLN A 46 4.00 7.88 -3.50
CA GLN A 46 3.76 6.49 -3.81
C GLN A 46 4.80 5.72 -2.99
N ARG A 47 4.50 5.52 -1.70
CA ARG A 47 5.10 4.43 -0.95
C ARG A 47 4.92 3.17 -1.78
N ILE A 48 5.91 2.28 -1.74
CA ILE A 48 5.77 0.94 -2.29
C ILE A 48 4.60 0.33 -1.55
N VAL A 49 3.46 0.45 -2.18
CA VAL A 49 2.31 -0.39 -1.95
C VAL A 49 2.86 -1.77 -2.29
N ASP A 50 2.81 -2.71 -1.36
CA ASP A 50 3.01 -4.10 -1.74
C ASP A 50 2.02 -4.44 -2.88
N GLU A 51 2.14 -5.62 -3.48
CA GLU A 51 1.25 -6.05 -4.56
C GLU A 51 -0.27 -6.04 -4.17
N TRP A 52 -0.62 -5.65 -2.94
CA TRP A 52 -1.93 -5.77 -2.30
C TRP A 52 -2.49 -4.51 -1.62
N GLY A 53 -1.88 -3.33 -1.74
CA GLY A 53 -2.59 -2.10 -1.42
C GLY A 53 -2.48 -1.56 0.01
N ASP A 54 -1.88 -2.29 0.96
CA ASP A 54 -2.11 -1.99 2.38
C ASP A 54 -0.85 -1.49 3.12
N GLU A 55 -1.02 -0.43 3.90
CA GLU A 55 -0.01 0.10 4.80
C GLU A 55 0.10 -0.79 6.06
N GLY A 56 0.51 -2.04 5.87
CA GLY A 56 1.24 -2.84 6.87
C GLY A 56 0.80 -2.74 8.33
N ASN A 57 -0.50 -2.83 8.61
CA ASN A 57 -1.05 -3.19 9.93
C ASN A 57 -2.35 -3.97 9.69
N TRP A 58 -2.21 -5.26 9.38
CA TRP A 58 -3.35 -6.18 9.39
C TRP A 58 -3.84 -6.31 10.83
N GLU A 59 -4.90 -5.58 11.17
CA GLU A 59 -5.60 -5.75 12.44
C GLU A 59 -6.64 -6.86 12.29
N THR A 60 -6.65 -7.80 13.24
CA THR A 60 -7.71 -8.82 13.29
C THR A 60 -8.99 -8.14 13.74
N VAL A 61 -9.83 -7.75 12.78
CA VAL A 61 -11.12 -7.10 13.06
C VAL A 61 -12.15 -8.05 13.66
N VAL A 62 -12.04 -9.36 13.36
CA VAL A 62 -12.91 -10.41 13.89
C VAL A 62 -12.14 -11.74 13.94
N ASP A 63 -12.08 -12.39 15.11
CA ASP A 63 -11.64 -13.79 15.25
C ASP A 63 -12.86 -14.71 15.39
N PHE A 64 -13.19 -15.44 14.31
CA PHE A 64 -14.34 -16.35 14.31
C PHE A 64 -14.16 -17.58 15.21
N ARG A 65 -12.92 -17.88 15.65
CA ARG A 65 -12.64 -19.00 16.56
C ARG A 65 -13.14 -18.74 17.98
N GLU A 66 -13.23 -17.47 18.38
CA GLU A 66 -13.82 -17.06 19.67
C GLU A 66 -15.35 -17.17 19.66
N ILE A 67 -15.95 -17.13 18.47
CA ILE A 67 -17.41 -17.16 18.29
C ILE A 67 -17.89 -18.61 18.18
N ASN A 68 -17.26 -19.41 17.32
CA ASN A 68 -17.50 -20.85 17.26
C ASN A 68 -16.21 -21.60 16.89
N PRO A 69 -15.63 -22.38 17.82
CA PRO A 69 -14.42 -23.15 17.56
C PRO A 69 -14.62 -24.27 16.51
N GLU A 70 -15.86 -24.70 16.25
CA GLU A 70 -16.18 -25.68 15.20
C GLU A 70 -16.35 -25.03 13.81
N GLY A 71 -16.16 -23.71 13.72
CA GLY A 71 -16.32 -22.94 12.50
C GLY A 71 -17.70 -22.30 12.39
N VAL A 72 -17.76 -21.22 11.61
CA VAL A 72 -18.99 -20.46 11.35
C VAL A 72 -19.41 -20.70 9.90
N PRO A 73 -20.69 -21.00 9.62
CA PRO A 73 -21.18 -21.10 8.24
C PRO A 73 -20.92 -19.83 7.44
N ALA A 74 -20.50 -19.97 6.18
CA ALA A 74 -20.15 -18.84 5.32
C ALA A 74 -21.32 -17.84 5.15
N GLU A 75 -22.56 -18.31 5.19
CA GLU A 75 -23.75 -17.47 5.08
C GLU A 75 -23.88 -16.49 6.26
N GLU A 76 -23.54 -16.92 7.47
CA GLU A 76 -23.58 -16.09 8.68
C GLU A 76 -22.47 -15.05 8.66
N VAL A 77 -21.28 -15.42 8.19
CA VAL A 77 -20.16 -14.50 7.98
C VAL A 77 -20.53 -13.42 6.96
N LEU A 78 -21.11 -13.81 5.81
CA LEU A 78 -21.57 -12.87 4.79
C LEU A 78 -22.68 -11.95 5.31
N ALA A 79 -23.59 -12.47 6.13
CA ALA A 79 -24.63 -11.65 6.75
C ALA A 79 -24.06 -10.62 7.73
N ALA A 80 -23.01 -10.97 8.48
CA ALA A 80 -22.33 -10.07 9.41
C ALA A 80 -21.55 -8.97 8.67
N LEU A 81 -20.78 -9.32 7.64
CA LEU A 81 -20.02 -8.36 6.82
C LEU A 81 -20.95 -7.32 6.17
N ARG A 82 -22.09 -7.75 5.61
CA ARG A 82 -23.10 -6.85 5.04
C ARG A 82 -23.72 -5.89 6.06
N ARG A 83 -23.71 -6.23 7.36
CA ARG A 83 -24.16 -5.31 8.42
C ARG A 83 -23.10 -4.25 8.72
N LEU A 84 -21.82 -4.64 8.73
CA LEU A 84 -20.69 -3.71 8.95
C LEU A 84 -20.63 -2.64 7.84
N ASP A 85 -20.75 -3.04 6.56
CA ASP A 85 -20.78 -2.09 5.44
C ASP A 85 -21.86 -1.00 5.61
N LYS A 86 -23.04 -1.38 6.12
CA LYS A 86 -24.14 -0.44 6.35
C LYS A 86 -23.88 0.50 7.52
N VAL A 87 -23.16 0.04 8.55
CA VAL A 87 -22.78 0.86 9.71
C VAL A 87 -21.74 1.90 9.30
N ASP A 88 -20.74 1.50 8.50
CA ASP A 88 -19.71 2.40 7.99
C ASP A 88 -20.27 3.47 7.05
N GLU A 89 -21.20 3.09 6.17
CA GLU A 89 -21.93 4.01 5.30
C GLU A 89 -22.70 5.08 6.11
N GLN A 90 -23.29 4.71 7.25
CA GLN A 90 -24.00 5.64 8.13
C GLN A 90 -23.03 6.56 8.88
N ASN A 91 -21.89 6.06 9.34
CA ASN A 91 -20.84 6.84 10.00
C ASN A 91 -20.19 7.87 9.05
N ARG A 92 -20.03 7.56 7.76
CA ARG A 92 -19.55 8.54 6.76
C ARG A 92 -20.57 9.66 6.48
N LYS A 93 -21.88 9.34 6.53
CA LYS A 93 -22.96 10.31 6.33
C LYS A 93 -23.17 11.26 7.51
N THR A 94 -22.93 10.80 8.74
CA THR A 94 -23.02 11.62 9.95
C THR A 94 -21.80 12.54 10.12
N THR A 95 -20.60 12.06 9.80
CA THR A 95 -19.36 12.85 9.84
C THR A 95 -19.30 13.96 8.79
N SER A 96 -19.88 13.74 7.60
CA SER A 96 -20.01 14.76 6.54
C SER A 96 -21.08 15.84 6.84
N LYS A 97 -22.07 15.55 7.68
CA LYS A 97 -23.12 16.51 8.08
C LYS A 97 -22.75 17.41 9.27
N THR A 98 -21.62 17.13 9.94
CA THR A 98 -21.21 17.77 11.21
C THR A 98 -20.01 18.70 11.05
N ARG A 99 -19.50 18.90 9.83
CA ARG A 99 -18.43 19.87 9.56
C ARG A 99 -19.07 21.22 9.15
N PRO A 100 -18.87 22.32 9.91
CA PRO A 100 -19.42 23.63 9.59
C PRO A 100 -18.82 24.20 8.29
#